data_AF-A0A520R041-F1
#
_entry.id   AF-A0A520R041-F1
#
_cell.length_a   1.000
_cell.length_b   1.000
_cell.length_c   1.000
_cell.angle_alpha   90.00
_cell.angle_beta   90.00
_cell.angle_gamma   90.00
#
_symmetry.space_group_name_H-M   'P 1'
#
loop_
_entity.id
_entity.type
_entity.pdbx_description
1 polymer ?
#
loop_
_entity_poly.entity_id
_entity_poly.type
_entity_poly.pdbx_seq_one_letter_code
_entity_poly.pdbx_strand_id
1 'polypeptide(L)'
;MRFASFAFILFLAGCDCAGEPDPGRCESDDDCPGGACVDGVCVDVTEMDGGPLDATPSEDAPPTACDSGLVCEGVCCPTNHRCAFERCVIDLGPCDVDDDCAGDSYCDGEGRCTPYGVPADVVNDPECERTITVGDFTPDEQCRWESPPAGDPFETWGNVYSAPHVADFDLDDDPTVLAPSIVFGGFDGSRDGAILRVLDGRTCTEQAALTDAADRLVYASNFAIGDLDGAADGRPEIVAASLLARETPGGLVAFRYDASAGRFERMWYGRRCDQPGEPRHTPNDWTNNNGPSMHDLDDDGTPEILFDRFVYDADGCLLNPGGVYTNYLRLGLFAVVSDVDGDGTPELVRHDGVYEWAGGDWTREATWAPSNAAEAERVGHVAVADLGDFPGVAGDAPGNAEIVVASAPSETSPATATGSVRVMTLAGEIVFGPYDLPNEPGEVAGRGGPPTIGDFDGDGRRELAVAGGSRYTVFDLDCDLDAGGGPGCARPDGLPR
;
A
#
# COMPACT_ATOMS: atom_id res chain seq x y z
N MET A 1 -39.19 35.00 39.19
CA MET A 1 -38.93 33.55 39.33
C MET A 1 -37.60 33.27 38.65
N ARG A 2 -36.71 32.54 39.33
CA ARG A 2 -35.30 32.38 38.99
C ARG A 2 -35.15 31.49 37.74
N PHE A 3 -34.39 31.96 36.75
CA PHE A 3 -33.87 31.14 35.66
C PHE A 3 -32.65 30.36 36.18
N ALA A 4 -32.66 29.05 36.02
CA ALA A 4 -31.52 28.18 36.28
C ALA A 4 -30.94 27.75 34.92
N SER A 5 -29.74 28.25 34.61
CA SER A 5 -28.90 27.73 33.53
C SER A 5 -28.31 26.39 33.98
N PHE A 6 -28.55 25.33 33.21
CA PHE A 6 -27.79 24.08 33.33
C PHE A 6 -26.78 24.05 32.18
N ALA A 7 -25.51 24.24 32.52
CA ALA A 7 -24.39 23.92 31.65
C ALA A 7 -24.15 22.41 31.74
N PHE A 8 -24.17 21.72 30.60
CA PHE A 8 -23.79 20.32 30.49
C PHE A 8 -22.27 20.28 30.28
N ILE A 9 -21.52 19.93 31.32
CA ILE A 9 -20.08 19.67 31.25
C ILE A 9 -19.93 18.18 30.92
N LEU A 10 -19.38 17.89 29.74
CA LEU A 10 -19.00 16.56 29.32
C LEU A 10 -17.70 16.16 30.07
N PHE A 11 -17.79 15.20 30.99
CA PHE A 11 -16.62 14.55 31.57
C PHE A 11 -16.21 13.39 30.65
N LEU A 12 -15.11 13.57 29.92
CA LEU A 12 -14.36 12.45 29.35
C LEU A 12 -13.59 11.78 30.48
N ALA A 13 -14.00 10.56 30.84
CA ALA A 13 -13.19 9.68 31.68
C ALA A 13 -12.27 8.89 30.73
N GLY A 14 -11.03 9.38 30.55
CA GLY A 14 -9.94 8.55 30.09
C GLY A 14 -9.58 7.55 31.20
N CYS A 15 -9.42 6.28 30.86
CA CYS A 15 -8.77 5.33 31.75
C CYS A 15 -7.30 5.74 31.87
N ASP A 16 -7.00 6.42 32.97
CA ASP A 16 -5.67 6.66 33.48
C ASP A 16 -5.15 5.36 34.11
N CYS A 17 -4.08 4.80 33.55
CA CYS A 17 -3.34 3.69 34.12
C CYS A 17 -2.00 4.19 34.70
N ALA A 18 -2.02 5.29 35.46
CA ALA A 18 -0.90 5.64 36.34
C ALA A 18 -0.87 4.71 37.57
N GLY A 19 -0.10 3.62 37.47
CA GLY A 19 0.45 2.93 38.63
C GLY A 19 1.54 3.79 39.28
N GLU A 20 1.68 3.69 40.61
CA GLU A 20 2.69 4.41 41.41
C GLU A 20 4.12 4.28 40.82
N PRO A 21 4.99 5.29 40.99
CA PRO A 21 6.34 5.26 40.42
C PRO A 21 7.18 4.17 41.09
N ASP A 22 7.53 3.16 40.30
CA ASP A 22 8.50 2.13 40.64
C ASP A 22 9.90 2.79 40.72
N PRO A 23 10.64 2.70 41.84
CA PRO A 23 11.95 3.32 41.99
C PRO A 23 12.96 2.60 41.10
N GLY A 24 13.01 2.98 39.84
CA GLY A 24 13.89 2.39 38.84
C GLY A 24 13.57 2.80 37.41
N ARG A 25 12.35 3.27 37.12
CA ARG A 25 11.98 3.70 35.76
C ARG A 25 12.25 5.18 35.48
N CYS A 26 12.73 5.49 34.28
CA CYS A 26 12.99 6.85 33.79
C CYS A 26 12.49 6.99 32.34
N GLU A 27 12.16 8.21 31.90
CA GLU A 27 11.88 8.50 30.49
C GLU A 27 12.97 9.37 29.86
N SER A 28 13.74 10.07 30.70
CA SER A 28 14.84 10.94 30.29
C SER A 28 15.94 10.98 31.34
N ASP A 29 17.12 11.45 30.96
CA ASP A 29 18.29 11.57 31.85
C ASP A 29 18.01 12.46 33.09
N ASP A 30 17.09 13.42 32.97
CA ASP A 30 16.70 14.31 34.08
C ASP A 30 15.96 13.57 35.21
N ASP A 31 15.42 12.38 34.93
CA ASP A 31 14.73 11.52 35.89
C ASP A 31 15.71 10.70 36.76
N CYS A 32 17.01 10.74 36.46
CA CYS A 32 18.06 9.93 37.08
C CYS A 32 19.06 10.77 37.89
N PRO A 33 18.92 10.89 39.23
CA PRO A 33 19.80 11.73 40.04
C PRO A 33 21.21 11.13 40.14
N GLY A 34 22.12 11.54 39.23
CA GLY A 34 23.52 11.08 39.16
C GLY A 34 23.81 10.09 38.04
N GLY A 35 22.82 9.76 37.21
CA GLY A 35 22.90 8.75 36.15
C GLY A 35 22.39 9.24 34.78
N ALA A 36 22.25 8.31 33.84
CA ALA A 36 21.54 8.49 32.57
C ALA A 36 20.39 7.49 32.47
N CYS A 37 19.37 7.82 31.68
CA CYS A 37 18.25 6.94 31.40
C CYS A 37 18.54 6.09 30.17
N VAL A 38 18.63 4.78 30.37
CA VAL A 38 18.84 3.81 29.28
C VAL A 38 17.74 2.76 29.35
N ASP A 39 16.99 2.63 28.25
CA ASP A 39 15.89 1.66 28.09
C ASP A 39 14.89 1.69 29.25
N GLY A 40 14.59 2.91 29.70
CA GLY A 40 13.62 3.15 30.75
C GLY A 40 14.12 2.85 32.15
N VAL A 41 15.43 2.71 32.38
CA VAL A 41 16.04 2.46 33.70
C VAL A 41 17.24 3.39 33.97
N CYS A 42 17.34 3.91 35.20
CA CYS A 42 18.46 4.77 35.60
C CYS A 42 19.75 3.98 35.81
N VAL A 43 20.83 4.38 35.14
CA VAL A 43 22.18 3.80 35.28
C VAL A 43 23.21 4.85 35.73
N ASP A 44 24.08 4.51 36.67
CA ASP A 44 25.11 5.41 37.23
C ASP A 44 26.26 5.60 36.22
N VAL A 45 26.50 6.84 35.75
CA VAL A 45 27.52 7.14 34.71
C VAL A 45 28.86 7.61 35.27
N THR A 46 29.09 7.50 36.57
CA THR A 46 30.40 7.81 37.15
C THR A 46 31.37 6.64 36.98
N GLU A 47 32.01 6.56 35.80
CA GLU A 47 33.43 6.23 35.56
C GLU A 47 33.64 5.86 34.08
N MET A 48 33.60 6.85 33.19
CA MET A 48 34.22 6.73 31.86
C MET A 48 35.07 7.96 31.56
N ASP A 49 36.25 8.01 32.18
CA ASP A 49 37.30 8.95 31.81
C ASP A 49 38.07 8.35 30.62
N GLY A 50 37.84 8.91 29.44
CA GLY A 50 38.52 8.51 28.20
C GLY A 50 40.01 8.88 28.21
N GLY A 51 40.87 7.86 28.28
CA GLY A 51 42.31 7.98 28.00
C GLY A 51 42.64 7.49 26.59
N PRO A 52 43.63 8.10 25.89
CA PRO A 52 43.91 7.79 24.49
C PRO A 52 44.57 6.41 24.33
N LEU A 53 44.07 5.65 23.36
CA LEU A 53 44.59 4.35 22.94
C LEU A 53 45.92 4.54 22.18
N ASP A 54 47.01 4.06 22.78
CA ASP A 54 48.26 3.82 22.08
C ASP A 54 48.84 2.49 22.61
N ALA A 55 48.45 1.38 21.99
CA ALA A 55 49.15 0.10 22.13
C ALA A 55 48.93 -0.78 20.90
N THR A 56 50.02 -1.07 20.22
CA THR A 56 50.17 -2.07 19.15
C THR A 56 49.83 -3.50 19.62
N PRO A 57 49.31 -4.38 18.75
CA PRO A 57 48.91 -5.74 19.15
C PRO A 57 50.14 -6.64 19.36
N SER A 58 50.13 -7.37 20.47
CA SER A 58 51.00 -8.53 20.70
C SER A 58 50.15 -9.78 20.52
N GLU A 59 50.57 -10.69 19.64
CA GLU A 59 50.01 -12.03 19.53
C GLU A 59 50.36 -12.91 20.74
N ASP A 60 49.42 -13.81 21.06
CA ASP A 60 49.52 -15.07 21.80
C ASP A 60 49.81 -15.04 23.32
N ALA A 61 48.80 -14.59 24.07
CA ALA A 61 48.37 -15.27 25.29
C ALA A 61 46.86 -15.05 25.48
N PRO A 62 46.05 -16.08 25.81
CA PRO A 62 44.65 -15.87 26.16
C PRO A 62 44.58 -14.89 27.35
N PRO A 63 43.64 -13.93 27.37
CA PRO A 63 43.47 -13.01 28.47
C PRO A 63 43.29 -13.81 29.76
N THR A 64 44.21 -13.62 30.72
CA THR A 64 44.16 -14.30 32.02
C THR A 64 43.24 -13.58 33.02
N ALA A 65 42.76 -12.39 32.66
CA ALA A 65 41.77 -11.62 33.39
C ALA A 65 40.97 -10.74 32.41
N CYS A 66 39.66 -10.67 32.62
CA CYS A 66 38.73 -9.80 31.90
C CYS A 66 38.02 -8.91 32.92
N ASP A 67 37.60 -7.71 32.52
CA ASP A 67 36.86 -6.79 33.40
C ASP A 67 35.52 -7.38 33.87
N SER A 68 34.89 -8.23 33.06
CA SER A 68 33.71 -9.02 33.41
C SER A 68 34.00 -10.23 34.33
N GLY A 69 35.27 -10.56 34.54
CA GLY A 69 35.69 -11.78 35.26
C GLY A 69 35.44 -13.09 34.51
N LEU A 70 34.95 -13.05 33.26
CA LEU A 70 34.58 -14.22 32.48
C LEU A 70 35.38 -14.31 31.17
N VAL A 71 36.07 -15.44 30.99
CA VAL A 71 36.75 -15.84 29.76
C VAL A 71 36.05 -17.06 29.19
N CYS A 72 35.69 -17.03 27.91
CA CYS A 72 35.15 -18.18 27.17
C CYS A 72 35.99 -18.40 25.90
N GLU A 73 36.54 -19.59 25.71
CA GLU A 73 37.41 -19.93 24.57
C GLU A 73 38.53 -18.89 24.28
N GLY A 74 39.11 -18.32 25.34
CA GLY A 74 40.17 -17.32 25.22
C GLY A 74 39.69 -15.93 24.80
N VAL A 75 38.38 -15.66 24.83
CA VAL A 75 37.78 -14.34 24.58
C VAL A 75 37.17 -13.82 25.88
N CYS A 76 37.35 -12.52 26.16
CA CYS A 76 36.67 -11.86 27.25
C CYS A 76 35.19 -11.66 26.91
N CYS A 77 34.30 -12.24 27.72
CA CYS A 77 32.88 -12.04 27.54
C CYS A 77 32.43 -10.67 28.08
N PRO A 78 31.44 -10.02 27.46
CA PRO A 78 30.82 -8.84 28.04
C PRO A 78 30.17 -9.13 29.40
N THR A 79 29.86 -8.09 30.17
CA THR A 79 29.02 -8.21 31.37
C THR A 79 27.64 -8.77 30.98
N ASN A 80 26.98 -9.51 31.89
CA ASN A 80 25.70 -10.20 31.67
C ASN A 80 25.74 -11.32 30.61
N HIS A 81 26.93 -11.83 30.29
CA HIS A 81 27.09 -13.03 29.48
C HIS A 81 27.60 -14.20 30.33
N ARG A 82 27.38 -15.40 29.82
CA ARG A 82 27.98 -16.64 30.32
C ARG A 82 28.73 -17.35 29.19
N CYS A 83 29.61 -18.27 29.59
CA CYS A 83 30.31 -19.12 28.64
C CYS A 83 29.45 -20.36 28.39
N ALA A 84 28.77 -20.40 27.25
CA ALA A 84 27.94 -21.52 26.83
C ALA A 84 28.15 -21.76 25.33
N PHE A 85 28.08 -23.02 24.90
CA PHE A 85 28.27 -23.40 23.49
C PHE A 85 29.57 -22.87 22.88
N GLU A 86 30.66 -22.89 23.66
CA GLU A 86 32.00 -22.44 23.24
C GLU A 86 32.07 -20.96 22.82
N ARG A 87 31.10 -20.14 23.27
CA ARG A 87 31.07 -18.70 23.02
C ARG A 87 30.46 -17.91 24.18
N CYS A 88 30.63 -16.60 24.13
CA CYS A 88 29.93 -15.70 25.02
C CYS A 88 28.47 -15.60 24.59
N VAL A 89 27.55 -16.03 25.47
CA VAL A 89 26.11 -16.01 25.23
C VAL A 89 25.48 -15.10 26.27
N ILE A 90 24.59 -14.22 25.83
CA ILE A 90 23.83 -13.37 26.75
C ILE A 90 23.04 -14.23 27.73
N ASP A 91 23.09 -13.87 29.00
CA ASP A 91 22.41 -14.59 30.05
C ASP A 91 21.07 -13.91 30.36
N LEU A 92 19.98 -14.46 29.78
CA LEU A 92 18.64 -13.87 29.89
C LEU A 92 17.91 -14.26 31.18
N GLY A 93 18.59 -14.94 32.11
CA GLY A 93 18.05 -15.33 33.40
C GLY A 93 17.80 -16.83 33.53
N PRO A 94 17.38 -17.29 34.72
CA PRO A 94 17.09 -18.69 35.00
C PRO A 94 15.72 -19.12 34.42
N CYS A 95 15.60 -20.40 34.09
CA CYS A 95 14.37 -21.04 33.63
C CYS A 95 14.33 -22.52 34.05
N ASP A 96 13.12 -23.08 34.11
CA ASP A 96 12.89 -24.51 34.26
C ASP A 96 12.32 -25.12 32.96
N VAL A 97 11.57 -24.35 32.18
CA VAL A 97 10.99 -24.70 30.87
C VAL A 97 11.12 -23.55 29.87
N ASP A 98 10.93 -23.84 28.58
CA ASP A 98 11.01 -22.83 27.51
C ASP A 98 10.03 -21.66 27.72
N ASP A 99 8.84 -21.93 28.26
CA ASP A 99 7.82 -20.92 28.59
C ASP A 99 8.25 -19.91 29.69
N ASP A 100 9.32 -20.19 30.44
CA ASP A 100 9.86 -19.25 31.42
C ASP A 100 10.74 -18.16 30.77
N CYS A 101 11.09 -18.35 29.50
CA CYS A 101 11.98 -17.48 28.74
C CYS A 101 11.18 -16.48 27.89
N ALA A 102 11.59 -15.20 27.94
CA ALA A 102 10.93 -14.14 27.19
C ALA A 102 11.55 -13.97 25.79
N GLY A 103 10.72 -13.51 24.84
CA GLY A 103 11.16 -13.25 23.46
C GLY A 103 11.62 -14.51 22.74
N ASP A 104 12.51 -14.34 21.75
CA ASP A 104 13.08 -15.44 20.96
C ASP A 104 14.18 -16.18 21.73
N SER A 105 13.83 -16.77 22.87
CA SER A 105 14.75 -17.58 23.68
C SER A 105 14.11 -18.86 24.21
N TYR A 106 14.95 -19.83 24.57
CA TYR A 106 14.57 -21.13 25.10
C TYR A 106 15.35 -21.45 26.37
N CYS A 107 14.85 -22.42 27.13
CA CYS A 107 15.51 -22.90 28.32
C CYS A 107 16.55 -23.95 27.97
N ASP A 108 17.82 -23.58 28.10
CA ASP A 108 18.88 -24.50 27.74
C ASP A 108 19.12 -25.59 28.80
N GLY A 109 20.00 -26.54 28.49
CA GLY A 109 20.34 -27.65 29.39
C GLY A 109 20.99 -27.24 30.72
N GLU A 110 21.36 -25.97 30.90
CA GLU A 110 21.89 -25.41 32.15
C GLU A 110 20.83 -24.64 32.95
N GLY A 111 19.57 -24.63 32.50
CA GLY A 111 18.46 -23.94 33.16
C GLY A 111 18.58 -22.42 33.01
N ARG A 112 19.08 -21.94 31.87
CA ARG A 112 19.22 -20.52 31.55
C ARG A 112 18.58 -20.20 30.21
N CYS A 113 17.90 -19.07 30.15
CA CYS A 113 17.33 -18.57 28.92
C CYS A 113 18.42 -18.17 27.94
N THR A 114 18.37 -18.77 26.75
CA THR A 114 19.33 -18.61 25.65
C THR A 114 18.59 -18.25 24.38
N PRO A 115 19.05 -17.28 23.58
CA PRO A 115 18.42 -16.97 22.30
C PRO A 115 18.35 -18.18 21.34
N TYR A 116 17.27 -18.31 20.59
CA TYR A 116 17.24 -19.23 19.44
C TYR A 116 18.35 -18.85 18.44
N GLY A 117 18.86 -19.85 17.71
CA GLY A 117 20.10 -19.76 16.93
C GLY A 117 21.38 -19.94 17.77
N VAL A 118 21.23 -20.25 19.08
CA VAL A 118 22.35 -20.53 19.98
C VAL A 118 22.13 -21.84 20.75
N PRO A 119 22.78 -22.95 20.38
CA PRO A 119 23.65 -23.14 19.21
C PRO A 119 22.84 -23.09 17.91
N ALA A 120 23.53 -23.00 16.77
CA ALA A 120 22.91 -22.74 15.46
C ALA A 120 21.86 -23.78 15.02
N ASP A 121 21.85 -24.96 15.64
CA ASP A 121 20.89 -26.04 15.40
C ASP A 121 19.62 -25.96 16.25
N VAL A 122 19.55 -25.06 17.24
CA VAL A 122 18.33 -24.81 18.05
C VAL A 122 17.70 -23.51 17.58
N VAL A 123 16.84 -23.59 16.58
CA VAL A 123 16.30 -22.42 15.87
C VAL A 123 14.87 -22.04 16.26
N ASN A 124 14.12 -22.96 16.86
CA ASN A 124 12.76 -22.73 17.36
C ASN A 124 12.37 -23.84 18.36
N ASP A 125 11.32 -23.62 19.15
CA ASP A 125 10.64 -24.69 19.88
C ASP A 125 9.64 -25.39 18.92
N PRO A 126 9.82 -26.69 18.62
CA PRO A 126 8.91 -27.45 17.77
C PRO A 126 7.57 -27.79 18.46
N GLU A 127 7.48 -27.65 19.79
CA GLU A 127 6.25 -27.84 20.57
C GLU A 127 5.43 -26.55 20.70
N CYS A 128 6.03 -25.39 20.38
CA CYS A 128 5.35 -24.09 20.30
C CYS A 128 4.42 -24.04 19.07
N GLU A 129 3.32 -24.79 19.15
CA GLU A 129 2.27 -24.83 18.14
C GLU A 129 1.10 -23.93 18.54
N ARG A 130 0.84 -22.90 17.75
CA ARG A 130 -0.43 -22.16 17.83
C ARG A 130 -1.43 -22.76 16.87
N THR A 131 -2.41 -23.50 17.39
CA THR A 131 -3.57 -23.91 16.59
C THR A 131 -4.42 -22.67 16.26
N ILE A 132 -4.23 -22.10 15.06
CA ILE A 132 -5.14 -21.07 14.54
C ILE A 132 -6.44 -21.78 14.16
N THR A 133 -7.41 -21.73 15.07
CA THR A 133 -8.80 -22.04 14.70
C THR A 133 -9.32 -20.79 13.99
N VAL A 134 -9.18 -20.74 12.66
CA VAL A 134 -9.94 -19.78 11.87
C VAL A 134 -11.40 -20.07 12.20
N GLY A 135 -12.06 -19.13 12.88
CA GLY A 135 -13.49 -19.27 13.15
C GLY A 135 -14.22 -19.51 11.83
N ASP A 136 -15.39 -20.14 11.89
CA ASP A 136 -16.20 -20.33 10.70
C ASP A 136 -16.51 -18.95 10.08
N PHE A 137 -15.78 -18.57 9.02
CA PHE A 137 -16.15 -17.46 8.16
C PHE A 137 -17.22 -17.99 7.22
N THR A 138 -18.46 -17.93 7.67
CA THR A 138 -19.64 -18.23 6.87
C THR A 138 -20.29 -16.91 6.45
N PRO A 139 -19.83 -16.26 5.38
CA PRO A 139 -20.48 -15.06 4.88
C PRO A 139 -21.91 -15.42 4.47
N ASP A 140 -22.89 -14.67 4.99
CA ASP A 140 -24.25 -14.73 4.50
C ASP A 140 -24.34 -13.91 3.21
N GLU A 141 -24.76 -14.55 2.13
CA GLU A 141 -24.96 -13.86 0.85
C GLU A 141 -26.17 -12.93 0.97
N GLN A 142 -25.90 -11.62 1.00
CA GLN A 142 -26.93 -10.59 1.00
C GLN A 142 -27.40 -10.23 -0.43
N CYS A 143 -26.45 -10.17 -1.36
CA CYS A 143 -26.68 -9.71 -2.72
C CYS A 143 -25.92 -10.58 -3.71
N ARG A 144 -26.64 -11.05 -4.74
CA ARG A 144 -26.08 -11.78 -5.88
C ARG A 144 -26.65 -11.23 -7.17
N TRP A 145 -25.75 -10.87 -8.08
CA TRP A 145 -26.07 -10.59 -9.47
C TRP A 145 -25.89 -11.86 -10.30
N GLU A 146 -26.98 -12.37 -10.88
CA GLU A 146 -26.93 -13.51 -11.80
C GLU A 146 -27.18 -13.10 -13.25
N SER A 147 -28.11 -12.17 -13.48
CA SER A 147 -28.49 -11.70 -14.80
C SER A 147 -29.29 -10.39 -14.71
N PRO A 148 -29.39 -9.63 -15.81
CA PRO A 148 -30.31 -8.51 -15.92
C PRO A 148 -31.77 -8.88 -15.61
N PRO A 149 -32.59 -7.92 -15.16
CA PRO A 149 -34.01 -8.16 -14.87
C PRO A 149 -34.81 -8.52 -16.14
N ALA A 150 -35.92 -9.24 -15.95
CA ALA A 150 -36.77 -9.65 -17.07
C ALA A 150 -37.32 -8.43 -17.85
N GLY A 151 -37.16 -8.44 -19.17
CA GLY A 151 -37.57 -7.35 -20.05
C GLY A 151 -36.51 -6.27 -20.26
N ASP A 152 -35.31 -6.42 -19.69
CA ASP A 152 -34.16 -5.58 -19.98
C ASP A 152 -33.79 -5.64 -21.48
N PRO A 153 -33.58 -4.49 -22.17
CA PRO A 153 -33.14 -4.45 -23.56
C PRO A 153 -31.80 -5.13 -23.84
N PHE A 154 -30.99 -5.34 -22.80
CA PHE A 154 -29.68 -5.96 -22.76
C PHE A 154 -29.70 -7.24 -21.89
N GLU A 155 -30.72 -8.09 -22.09
CA GLU A 155 -30.94 -9.32 -21.31
C GLU A 155 -29.74 -10.29 -21.23
N THR A 156 -28.85 -10.29 -22.23
CA THR A 156 -27.63 -11.14 -22.24
C THR A 156 -26.42 -10.48 -21.59
N TRP A 157 -26.52 -9.21 -21.17
CA TRP A 157 -25.39 -8.41 -20.68
C TRP A 157 -25.22 -8.55 -19.17
N GLY A 158 -25.07 -9.81 -18.73
CA GLY A 158 -24.91 -10.17 -17.32
C GLY A 158 -23.47 -10.32 -16.87
N ASN A 159 -22.49 -10.34 -17.78
CA ASN A 159 -21.09 -10.49 -17.41
C ASN A 159 -20.59 -9.20 -16.74
N VAL A 160 -19.68 -9.38 -15.77
CA VAL A 160 -18.99 -8.31 -15.05
C VAL A 160 -17.50 -8.62 -15.10
N TYR A 161 -16.66 -7.64 -15.45
CA TYR A 161 -15.22 -7.82 -15.62
C TYR A 161 -14.42 -6.97 -14.63
N SER A 162 -14.72 -5.68 -14.57
CA SER A 162 -14.09 -4.74 -13.63
C SER A 162 -14.62 -4.93 -12.22
N ALA A 163 -13.83 -4.52 -11.23
CA ALA A 163 -14.27 -4.50 -9.83
C ALA A 163 -15.53 -3.63 -9.70
N PRO A 164 -16.58 -4.08 -9.00
CA PRO A 164 -17.71 -3.21 -8.64
C PRO A 164 -17.26 -2.13 -7.66
N HIS A 165 -17.77 -0.92 -7.84
CA HIS A 165 -17.53 0.20 -6.93
C HIS A 165 -18.77 0.43 -6.07
N VAL A 166 -18.60 0.94 -4.85
CA VAL A 166 -19.70 1.20 -3.93
C VAL A 166 -19.68 2.67 -3.55
N ALA A 167 -20.82 3.34 -3.67
CA ALA A 167 -21.00 4.72 -3.25
C ALA A 167 -22.43 4.96 -2.77
N ASP A 168 -22.61 5.94 -1.90
CA ASP A 168 -23.93 6.44 -1.55
C ASP A 168 -24.25 7.63 -2.45
N PHE A 169 -25.28 7.48 -3.29
CA PHE A 169 -25.76 8.57 -4.16
C PHE A 169 -26.89 9.38 -3.53
N ASP A 170 -27.21 9.13 -2.25
CA ASP A 170 -28.29 9.75 -1.48
C ASP A 170 -29.66 9.62 -2.19
N LEU A 171 -29.93 8.48 -2.85
CA LEU A 171 -31.12 8.31 -3.69
C LEU A 171 -32.45 8.37 -2.92
N ASP A 172 -32.40 8.36 -1.59
CA ASP A 172 -33.53 8.54 -0.68
C ASP A 172 -33.67 9.96 -0.10
N ASP A 173 -32.81 10.90 -0.53
CA ASP A 173 -32.77 12.31 -0.09
C ASP A 173 -32.61 12.48 1.44
N ASP A 174 -31.90 11.56 2.08
CA ASP A 174 -31.59 11.59 3.52
C ASP A 174 -30.10 11.28 3.75
N PRO A 175 -29.24 12.32 3.81
CA PRO A 175 -27.79 12.13 3.97
C PRO A 175 -27.40 11.57 5.35
N THR A 176 -28.37 11.33 6.24
CA THR A 176 -28.13 10.67 7.54
C THR A 176 -28.30 9.15 7.46
N VAL A 177 -28.82 8.62 6.35
CA VAL A 177 -29.04 7.20 6.12
C VAL A 177 -28.02 6.70 5.10
N LEU A 178 -27.21 5.72 5.49
CA LEU A 178 -26.32 5.06 4.54
C LEU A 178 -27.13 4.13 3.61
N ALA A 179 -27.24 4.51 2.35
CA ALA A 179 -27.96 3.79 1.29
C ALA A 179 -26.99 3.42 0.14
N PRO A 180 -26.06 2.48 0.39
CA PRO A 180 -24.98 2.20 -0.55
C PRO A 180 -25.55 1.63 -1.85
N SER A 181 -24.97 2.04 -2.96
CA SER A 181 -25.27 1.56 -4.30
C SER A 181 -24.04 0.88 -4.88
N ILE A 182 -24.23 -0.24 -5.57
CA ILE A 182 -23.18 -1.03 -6.23
C ILE A 182 -23.17 -0.68 -7.71
N VAL A 183 -22.05 -0.17 -8.21
CA VAL A 183 -21.84 0.31 -9.57
C VAL A 183 -20.93 -0.64 -10.34
N PHE A 184 -21.36 -1.08 -11.52
CA PHE A 184 -20.51 -1.91 -12.39
C PHE A 184 -20.91 -1.80 -13.88
N GLY A 185 -20.02 -2.29 -14.74
CA GLY A 185 -20.26 -2.43 -16.18
C GLY A 185 -20.82 -3.81 -16.52
N GLY A 186 -22.09 -3.90 -16.92
CA GLY A 186 -22.68 -5.13 -17.44
C GLY A 186 -22.41 -5.28 -18.93
N PHE A 187 -21.91 -6.43 -19.38
CA PHE A 187 -21.61 -6.70 -20.79
C PHE A 187 -21.96 -8.13 -21.23
N ASP A 188 -21.99 -8.37 -22.54
CA ASP A 188 -22.11 -9.70 -23.14
C ASP A 188 -20.80 -10.08 -23.84
N GLY A 189 -20.47 -9.36 -24.93
CA GLY A 189 -19.20 -9.47 -25.63
C GLY A 189 -18.30 -8.26 -25.40
N SER A 190 -17.01 -8.47 -25.13
CA SER A 190 -16.04 -7.40 -24.84
C SER A 190 -15.92 -6.33 -25.95
N ARG A 191 -16.18 -6.71 -27.20
CA ARG A 191 -16.13 -5.82 -28.36
C ARG A 191 -17.24 -4.77 -28.38
N ASP A 192 -18.40 -5.11 -27.83
CA ASP A 192 -19.60 -4.27 -27.85
C ASP A 192 -19.60 -3.25 -26.69
N GLY A 193 -18.68 -3.40 -25.74
CA GLY A 193 -18.58 -2.57 -24.54
C GLY A 193 -19.47 -3.06 -23.40
N ALA A 194 -19.64 -2.21 -22.39
CA ALA A 194 -20.53 -2.42 -21.26
C ALA A 194 -21.58 -1.30 -21.16
N ILE A 195 -22.67 -1.54 -20.43
CA ILE A 195 -23.53 -0.48 -19.92
C ILE A 195 -23.32 -0.30 -18.41
N LEU A 196 -23.47 0.92 -17.93
CA LEU A 196 -23.45 1.21 -16.50
C LEU A 196 -24.72 0.64 -15.85
N ARG A 197 -24.54 -0.15 -14.79
CA ARG A 197 -25.62 -0.63 -13.93
C ARG A 197 -25.37 -0.21 -12.50
N VAL A 198 -26.44 0.11 -11.79
CA VAL A 198 -26.43 0.52 -10.38
C VAL A 198 -27.46 -0.32 -9.63
N LEU A 199 -27.03 -1.02 -8.58
CA LEU A 199 -27.90 -1.81 -7.70
C LEU A 199 -27.95 -1.20 -6.31
N ASP A 200 -29.10 -1.30 -5.64
CA ASP A 200 -29.20 -1.01 -4.22
C ASP A 200 -28.41 -2.07 -3.43
N GLY A 201 -27.39 -1.65 -2.70
CA GLY A 201 -26.53 -2.55 -1.93
C GLY A 201 -27.22 -3.22 -0.74
N ARG A 202 -28.38 -2.69 -0.30
CA ARG A 202 -29.17 -3.27 0.80
C ARG A 202 -30.09 -4.37 0.29
N THR A 203 -30.72 -4.17 -0.86
CA THR A 203 -31.78 -5.05 -1.39
C THR A 203 -31.37 -5.86 -2.62
N CYS A 204 -30.23 -5.54 -3.24
CA CYS A 204 -29.76 -6.11 -4.49
C CYS A 204 -30.67 -5.84 -5.70
N THR A 205 -31.58 -4.87 -5.60
CA THR A 205 -32.48 -4.50 -6.71
C THR A 205 -31.82 -3.47 -7.61
N GLU A 206 -31.96 -3.62 -8.92
CA GLU A 206 -31.46 -2.63 -9.88
C GLU A 206 -32.16 -1.28 -9.71
N GLN A 207 -31.37 -0.24 -9.44
CA GLN A 207 -31.79 1.15 -9.33
C GLN A 207 -31.69 1.87 -10.67
N ALA A 208 -30.68 1.55 -11.49
CA ALA A 208 -30.49 2.14 -12.81
C ALA A 208 -29.72 1.23 -13.78
N ALA A 209 -30.03 1.38 -15.07
CA ALA A 209 -29.24 0.85 -16.18
C ALA A 209 -29.20 1.90 -17.31
N LEU A 210 -27.99 2.33 -17.70
CA LEU A 210 -27.83 3.36 -18.73
C LEU A 210 -27.68 2.70 -20.11
N THR A 211 -28.81 2.56 -20.80
CA THR A 211 -28.93 1.77 -22.02
C THR A 211 -28.69 2.53 -23.32
N ASP A 212 -28.49 3.85 -23.28
CA ASP A 212 -28.24 4.65 -24.49
C ASP A 212 -26.91 4.22 -25.14
N ALA A 213 -26.91 4.04 -26.45
CA ALA A 213 -25.69 3.69 -27.19
C ALA A 213 -24.59 4.76 -27.06
N ALA A 214 -24.97 6.02 -26.81
CA ALA A 214 -24.03 7.10 -26.56
C ALA A 214 -23.38 7.01 -25.16
N ASP A 215 -23.98 6.31 -24.21
CA ASP A 215 -23.47 6.14 -22.83
C ASP A 215 -22.62 4.88 -22.67
N ARG A 216 -22.31 4.20 -23.79
CA ARG A 216 -21.56 2.94 -23.77
C ARG A 216 -20.18 3.11 -23.14
N LEU A 217 -19.83 2.13 -22.31
CA LEU A 217 -18.55 2.02 -21.65
C LEU A 217 -17.63 1.03 -22.37
N VAL A 218 -16.33 1.16 -22.15
CA VAL A 218 -15.39 0.06 -22.37
C VAL A 218 -15.80 -1.10 -21.45
N TYR A 219 -15.76 -2.35 -21.94
CA TYR A 219 -16.28 -3.51 -21.20
C TYR A 219 -15.56 -3.75 -19.87
N ALA A 220 -14.28 -3.37 -19.81
CA ALA A 220 -13.40 -3.47 -18.66
C ALA A 220 -13.09 -2.08 -18.05
N SER A 221 -13.97 -1.10 -18.26
CA SER A 221 -13.82 0.21 -17.63
C SER A 221 -13.90 0.08 -16.11
N ASN A 222 -12.85 0.53 -15.42
CA ASN A 222 -12.95 0.85 -13.99
C ASN A 222 -13.55 2.25 -13.83
N PHE A 223 -14.02 2.56 -12.62
CA PHE A 223 -14.75 3.79 -12.32
C PHE A 223 -13.95 4.69 -11.39
N ALA A 224 -14.15 6.00 -11.48
CA ALA A 224 -13.92 6.92 -10.38
C ALA A 224 -15.28 7.42 -9.90
N ILE A 225 -15.48 7.46 -8.59
CA ILE A 225 -16.72 7.95 -7.98
C ILE A 225 -16.37 8.94 -6.88
N GLY A 226 -16.92 10.15 -6.97
CA GLY A 226 -16.65 11.25 -6.05
C GLY A 226 -17.52 12.45 -6.39
N ASP A 227 -17.71 13.36 -5.43
CA ASP A 227 -18.40 14.64 -5.65
C ASP A 227 -17.56 15.47 -6.62
N LEU A 228 -18.02 15.56 -7.86
CA LEU A 228 -17.27 16.16 -8.95
C LEU A 228 -17.78 17.57 -9.26
N ASP A 229 -19.08 17.78 -9.16
CA ASP A 229 -19.68 19.07 -9.47
C ASP A 229 -19.73 20.03 -8.26
N GLY A 230 -19.34 19.55 -7.07
CA GLY A 230 -19.28 20.33 -5.83
C GLY A 230 -20.64 20.87 -5.42
N ALA A 231 -21.73 20.25 -5.87
CA ALA A 231 -23.06 20.68 -5.55
C ALA A 231 -23.35 20.54 -4.05
N ALA A 232 -24.19 21.42 -3.53
CA ALA A 232 -24.52 21.43 -2.11
C ALA A 232 -25.28 20.18 -1.61
N ASP A 233 -25.69 19.29 -2.52
CA ASP A 233 -26.26 17.99 -2.17
C ASP A 233 -25.19 16.94 -1.84
N GLY A 234 -23.92 17.19 -2.18
CA GLY A 234 -22.79 16.30 -1.90
C GLY A 234 -22.90 14.94 -2.58
N ARG A 235 -23.67 14.85 -3.67
CA ARG A 235 -23.87 13.59 -4.38
C ARG A 235 -22.66 13.30 -5.25
N PRO A 236 -22.13 12.06 -5.23
CA PRO A 236 -21.02 11.74 -6.09
C PRO A 236 -21.44 11.49 -7.53
N GLU A 237 -20.58 11.88 -8.47
CA GLU A 237 -20.64 11.54 -9.88
C GLU A 237 -19.81 10.28 -10.18
N ILE A 238 -20.08 9.68 -11.34
CA ILE A 238 -19.35 8.51 -11.85
C ILE A 238 -18.61 8.91 -13.11
N VAL A 239 -17.29 8.69 -13.15
CA VAL A 239 -16.47 8.84 -14.37
C VAL A 239 -15.94 7.49 -14.82
N ALA A 240 -15.99 7.24 -16.12
CA ALA A 240 -15.63 5.97 -16.73
C ALA A 240 -14.97 6.14 -18.11
N ALA A 241 -14.28 5.11 -18.58
CA ALA A 241 -13.82 5.00 -19.95
C ALA A 241 -14.98 4.59 -20.87
N SER A 242 -15.26 5.41 -21.86
CA SER A 242 -16.34 5.21 -22.82
C SER A 242 -15.89 4.54 -24.11
N LEU A 243 -16.84 3.90 -24.77
CA LEU A 243 -16.74 3.31 -26.08
C LEU A 243 -17.68 4.06 -27.04
N LEU A 244 -17.14 4.71 -28.08
CA LEU A 244 -17.95 5.48 -29.04
C LEU A 244 -18.79 4.58 -29.95
N ALA A 245 -18.21 3.45 -30.33
CA ALA A 245 -18.83 2.42 -31.15
C ALA A 245 -18.07 1.12 -30.92
N ARG A 246 -18.60 0.00 -31.41
CA ARG A 246 -17.93 -1.30 -31.34
C ARG A 246 -16.44 -1.19 -31.70
N GLU A 247 -15.57 -1.66 -30.80
CA GLU A 247 -14.11 -1.62 -30.95
C GLU A 247 -13.53 -0.22 -31.25
N THR A 248 -14.24 0.85 -30.87
CA THR A 248 -13.86 2.26 -31.12
C THR A 248 -13.83 3.05 -29.81
N PRO A 249 -12.64 3.50 -29.33
CA PRO A 249 -12.52 4.21 -28.06
C PRO A 249 -13.29 5.54 -28.05
N GLY A 250 -13.77 5.91 -26.87
CA GLY A 250 -14.52 7.15 -26.62
C GLY A 250 -13.85 8.09 -25.61
N GLY A 251 -12.67 7.82 -25.07
CA GLY A 251 -12.13 8.64 -23.97
C GLY A 251 -12.99 8.54 -22.72
N LEU A 252 -13.18 9.63 -21.99
CA LEU A 252 -13.95 9.64 -20.75
C LEU A 252 -15.43 10.02 -20.97
N VAL A 253 -16.26 9.57 -20.05
CA VAL A 253 -17.67 9.96 -19.86
C VAL A 253 -17.96 10.10 -18.37
N ALA A 254 -18.75 11.11 -18.01
CA ALA A 254 -19.21 11.33 -16.65
C ALA A 254 -20.74 11.22 -16.56
N PHE A 255 -21.24 10.72 -15.44
CA PHE A 255 -22.66 10.58 -15.12
C PHE A 255 -22.95 11.16 -13.75
N ARG A 256 -24.11 11.80 -13.62
CA ARG A 256 -24.64 12.34 -12.37
C ARG A 256 -26.04 11.83 -12.12
N TYR A 257 -26.50 11.87 -10.87
CA TYR A 257 -27.90 11.62 -10.55
C TYR A 257 -28.71 12.93 -10.62
N ASP A 258 -29.64 13.05 -11.56
CA ASP A 258 -30.60 14.16 -11.59
C ASP A 258 -31.80 13.81 -10.72
N ALA A 259 -31.81 14.33 -9.48
CA ALA A 259 -32.90 14.15 -8.53
C ALA A 259 -34.25 14.68 -9.04
N SER A 260 -34.26 15.70 -9.89
CA SER A 260 -35.49 16.24 -10.48
C SER A 260 -36.11 15.31 -11.53
N ALA A 261 -35.26 14.57 -12.24
CA ALA A 261 -35.67 13.55 -13.21
C ALA A 261 -35.79 12.14 -12.60
N GLY A 262 -35.24 11.94 -11.39
CA GLY A 262 -35.21 10.65 -10.70
C GLY A 262 -34.37 9.60 -11.41
N ARG A 263 -33.27 9.99 -12.07
CA ARG A 263 -32.41 9.08 -12.84
C ARG A 263 -30.99 9.59 -13.00
N PHE A 264 -30.07 8.67 -13.28
CA PHE A 264 -28.76 9.02 -13.78
C PHE A 264 -28.83 9.57 -15.21
N GLU A 265 -28.00 10.56 -15.50
CA GLU A 265 -27.81 11.12 -16.83
C GLU A 265 -26.33 11.40 -17.12
N ARG A 266 -25.96 11.36 -18.39
CA ARG A 266 -24.62 11.77 -18.81
C ARG A 266 -24.44 13.26 -18.57
N MET A 267 -23.44 13.59 -17.76
CA MET A 267 -23.02 14.96 -17.50
C MET A 267 -22.20 15.49 -18.69
N TRP A 268 -21.17 14.74 -19.11
CA TRP A 268 -20.28 15.15 -20.19
C TRP A 268 -19.47 14.00 -20.80
N TYR A 269 -18.72 14.32 -21.87
CA TYR A 269 -17.57 13.53 -22.35
C TYR A 269 -16.27 14.31 -22.13
N GLY A 270 -15.13 13.64 -22.02
CA GLY A 270 -13.82 14.32 -22.02
C GLY A 270 -13.57 15.05 -23.36
N ARG A 271 -13.19 16.33 -23.32
CA ARG A 271 -13.13 17.22 -24.49
C ARG A 271 -11.84 18.04 -24.57
N ARG A 272 -11.49 18.42 -25.80
CA ARG A 272 -10.47 19.42 -26.14
C ARG A 272 -11.10 20.81 -26.16
N CYS A 273 -11.32 21.39 -24.98
CA CYS A 273 -11.95 22.70 -24.85
C CYS A 273 -11.08 23.85 -25.41
N ASP A 274 -9.79 23.58 -25.64
CA ASP A 274 -8.87 24.47 -26.35
C ASP A 274 -9.15 24.56 -27.87
N GLN A 275 -9.99 23.68 -28.43
CA GLN A 275 -10.24 23.58 -29.87
C GLN A 275 -11.68 23.99 -30.25
N PRO A 276 -11.88 24.59 -31.45
CA PRO A 276 -13.22 24.92 -31.93
C PRO A 276 -14.13 23.69 -32.01
N GLY A 277 -15.32 23.79 -31.40
CA GLY A 277 -16.29 22.71 -31.36
C GLY A 277 -16.01 21.61 -30.32
N GLU A 278 -15.00 21.82 -29.47
CA GLU A 278 -14.69 20.98 -28.30
C GLU A 278 -14.73 19.48 -28.59
N PRO A 279 -13.94 19.00 -29.58
CA PRO A 279 -13.99 17.62 -29.98
C PRO A 279 -13.61 16.70 -28.82
N ARG A 280 -14.19 15.50 -28.83
CA ARG A 280 -13.94 14.46 -27.84
C ARG A 280 -12.45 14.11 -27.79
N HIS A 281 -11.87 14.11 -26.59
CA HIS A 281 -10.52 13.61 -26.39
C HIS A 281 -10.58 12.10 -26.16
N THR A 282 -9.88 11.30 -26.97
CA THR A 282 -10.00 9.83 -27.01
C THR A 282 -8.65 9.13 -26.90
N PRO A 283 -7.95 9.25 -25.75
CA PRO A 283 -6.60 8.70 -25.60
C PRO A 283 -6.56 7.17 -25.37
N ASN A 284 -7.68 6.56 -24.98
CA ASN A 284 -7.77 5.14 -24.64
C ASN A 284 -7.80 4.19 -25.85
N ASP A 285 -7.54 2.91 -25.59
CA ASP A 285 -7.89 1.78 -26.47
C ASP A 285 -9.29 1.23 -26.06
N TRP A 286 -9.97 0.54 -26.97
CA TRP A 286 -11.24 -0.14 -26.67
C TRP A 286 -11.05 -1.40 -25.80
N THR A 287 -9.81 -1.90 -25.70
CA THR A 287 -9.43 -3.02 -24.84
C THR A 287 -8.89 -2.62 -23.47
N ASN A 288 -8.79 -1.32 -23.19
CA ASN A 288 -8.29 -0.81 -21.92
C ASN A 288 -8.97 -1.47 -20.72
N ASN A 289 -8.17 -1.74 -19.69
CA ASN A 289 -8.59 -2.27 -18.39
C ASN A 289 -8.10 -1.37 -17.25
N ASN A 290 -7.70 -0.14 -17.56
CA ASN A 290 -7.46 0.91 -16.58
C ASN A 290 -8.76 1.70 -16.35
N GLY A 291 -8.68 2.75 -15.54
CA GLY A 291 -9.80 3.65 -15.29
C GLY A 291 -9.30 5.04 -14.95
N PRO A 292 -10.23 6.01 -14.89
CA PRO A 292 -9.94 7.30 -14.32
C PRO A 292 -9.69 7.21 -12.80
N SER A 293 -9.03 8.21 -12.24
CA SER A 293 -9.02 8.52 -10.81
C SER A 293 -9.41 9.99 -10.60
N MET A 294 -9.77 10.36 -9.37
CA MET A 294 -10.15 11.71 -8.99
C MET A 294 -9.25 12.19 -7.85
N HIS A 295 -8.64 13.36 -8.03
CA HIS A 295 -7.76 13.99 -7.04
C HIS A 295 -7.91 15.50 -7.17
N ASP A 296 -8.05 16.20 -6.05
CA ASP A 296 -7.92 17.65 -6.00
C ASP A 296 -6.43 17.98 -6.08
N LEU A 297 -5.96 18.43 -7.25
CA LEU A 297 -4.55 18.66 -7.52
C LEU A 297 -4.10 20.07 -7.14
N ASP A 298 -5.03 21.01 -6.97
CA ASP A 298 -4.73 22.41 -6.66
C ASP A 298 -5.38 22.95 -5.38
N ASP A 299 -5.95 22.07 -4.57
CA ASP A 299 -6.56 22.30 -3.24
C ASP A 299 -7.70 23.34 -3.30
N ASP A 300 -8.49 23.32 -4.37
CA ASP A 300 -9.63 24.22 -4.57
C ASP A 300 -10.97 23.66 -4.04
N GLY A 301 -10.96 22.40 -3.61
CA GLY A 301 -12.12 21.66 -3.12
C GLY A 301 -12.90 20.90 -4.20
N THR A 302 -12.49 21.00 -5.47
CA THR A 302 -13.06 20.29 -6.61
C THR A 302 -12.02 19.31 -7.16
N PRO A 303 -12.33 18.02 -7.32
CA PRO A 303 -11.35 17.09 -7.84
C PRO A 303 -11.16 17.23 -9.37
N GLU A 304 -9.92 17.18 -9.82
CA GLU A 304 -9.56 16.87 -11.20
C GLU A 304 -9.69 15.37 -11.46
N ILE A 305 -9.96 15.03 -12.73
CA ILE A 305 -9.97 13.65 -13.21
C ILE A 305 -8.65 13.34 -13.90
N LEU A 306 -7.97 12.30 -13.45
CA LEU A 306 -6.80 11.77 -14.13
C LEU A 306 -7.15 10.56 -14.96
N PHE A 307 -6.57 10.46 -16.15
CA PHE A 307 -6.58 9.26 -16.96
C PHE A 307 -5.19 9.04 -17.57
N ASP A 308 -4.43 8.15 -16.92
CA ASP A 308 -2.97 8.07 -17.07
C ASP A 308 -2.32 9.43 -16.76
N ARG A 309 -1.62 10.08 -17.71
CA ARG A 309 -1.04 11.42 -17.49
C ARG A 309 -1.97 12.57 -17.86
N PHE A 310 -3.13 12.29 -18.43
CA PHE A 310 -4.07 13.34 -18.80
C PHE A 310 -4.88 13.79 -17.59
N VAL A 311 -5.07 15.10 -17.47
CA VAL A 311 -5.84 15.73 -16.40
C VAL A 311 -7.00 16.50 -17.03
N TYR A 312 -8.20 16.32 -16.49
CA TYR A 312 -9.41 17.01 -16.89
C TYR A 312 -9.98 17.74 -15.68
N ASP A 313 -10.55 18.92 -15.89
CA ASP A 313 -11.37 19.57 -14.87
C ASP A 313 -12.72 18.85 -14.69
N ALA A 314 -13.47 19.29 -13.67
CA ALA A 314 -14.80 18.79 -13.34
C ALA A 314 -15.84 18.88 -14.47
N ASP A 315 -15.64 19.76 -15.47
CA ASP A 315 -16.50 19.92 -16.65
C ASP A 315 -16.08 19.01 -17.83
N GLY A 316 -15.02 18.21 -17.63
CA GLY A 316 -14.46 17.29 -18.60
C GLY A 316 -13.60 17.97 -19.66
N CYS A 317 -13.07 19.17 -19.40
CA CYS A 317 -12.14 19.85 -20.27
C CYS A 317 -10.70 19.42 -19.96
N LEU A 318 -9.97 18.99 -21.00
CA LEU A 318 -8.57 18.59 -20.86
C LEU A 318 -7.68 19.79 -20.54
N LEU A 319 -6.95 19.70 -19.42
CA LEU A 319 -6.07 20.75 -18.91
C LEU A 319 -4.67 20.69 -19.53
N ASN A 320 -4.11 19.49 -19.73
CA ASN A 320 -2.78 19.29 -20.31
C ASN A 320 -2.81 18.62 -21.70
N PRO A 321 -3.12 19.36 -22.78
CA PRO A 321 -3.22 18.80 -24.13
C PRO A 321 -1.90 18.24 -24.70
N GLY A 322 -0.77 18.53 -24.07
CA GLY A 322 0.55 17.99 -24.42
C GLY A 322 0.86 16.64 -23.78
N GLY A 323 0.01 16.15 -22.87
CA GLY A 323 0.19 14.88 -22.17
C GLY A 323 0.28 13.67 -23.10
N VAL A 324 0.79 12.57 -22.57
CA VAL A 324 1.01 11.31 -23.30
C VAL A 324 0.29 10.18 -22.59
N TYR A 325 -0.37 9.32 -23.37
CA TYR A 325 -0.99 8.10 -22.89
C TYR A 325 -0.07 6.89 -23.08
N THR A 326 0.25 6.19 -21.98
CA THR A 326 1.02 4.95 -21.98
C THR A 326 0.07 3.76 -22.11
N ASN A 327 -0.01 3.17 -23.31
CA ASN A 327 -0.84 1.99 -23.56
C ASN A 327 -0.15 0.68 -23.12
N TYR A 328 0.10 0.56 -21.81
CA TYR A 328 0.81 -0.59 -21.24
C TYR A 328 0.01 -1.89 -21.39
N LEU A 329 0.59 -2.90 -22.04
CA LEU A 329 0.02 -4.23 -22.29
C LEU A 329 -1.34 -4.24 -23.02
N ARG A 330 -1.73 -3.10 -23.63
CA ARG A 330 -3.10 -2.78 -24.09
C ARG A 330 -4.16 -2.70 -22.99
N LEU A 331 -3.72 -2.60 -21.75
CA LEU A 331 -4.58 -2.48 -20.57
C LEU A 331 -4.55 -1.05 -20.03
N GLY A 332 -3.47 -0.30 -20.26
CA GLY A 332 -3.25 1.03 -19.71
C GLY A 332 -2.64 1.00 -18.33
N LEU A 333 -2.34 2.19 -17.79
CA LEU A 333 -1.88 2.39 -16.43
C LEU A 333 -2.94 3.13 -15.62
N PHE A 334 -3.01 2.83 -14.33
CA PHE A 334 -3.75 3.63 -13.36
C PHE A 334 -2.85 4.77 -12.89
N ALA A 335 -3.43 5.96 -12.72
CA ALA A 335 -2.73 7.05 -12.08
C ALA A 335 -2.65 6.77 -10.56
N VAL A 336 -1.48 7.01 -9.99
CA VAL A 336 -1.23 6.91 -8.54
C VAL A 336 -0.81 8.30 -8.11
N VAL A 337 -1.62 8.94 -7.28
CA VAL A 337 -1.41 10.31 -6.82
C VAL A 337 -1.43 10.35 -5.30
N SER A 338 -0.42 10.97 -4.72
CA SER A 338 -0.28 11.20 -3.29
C SER A 338 0.78 12.29 -3.07
N ASP A 339 0.65 13.07 -2.01
CA ASP A 339 1.75 13.86 -1.45
C ASP A 339 2.77 12.87 -0.88
N VAL A 340 3.81 12.55 -1.65
CA VAL A 340 4.80 11.51 -1.28
C VAL A 340 6.07 12.10 -0.68
N ASP A 341 6.34 13.38 -0.92
CA ASP A 341 7.50 14.08 -0.37
C ASP A 341 7.17 14.99 0.83
N GLY A 342 5.88 15.11 1.18
CA GLY A 342 5.38 15.77 2.37
C GLY A 342 5.34 17.30 2.27
N ASP A 343 5.33 17.85 1.06
CA ASP A 343 5.34 19.31 0.84
C ASP A 343 3.94 19.96 0.84
N GLY A 344 2.89 19.14 0.88
CA GLY A 344 1.49 19.56 0.87
C GLY A 344 0.86 19.64 -0.52
N THR A 345 1.61 19.34 -1.58
CA THR A 345 1.14 19.18 -2.96
C THR A 345 1.07 17.69 -3.28
N PRO A 346 0.11 17.22 -4.08
CA PRO A 346 0.08 15.83 -4.50
C PRO A 346 0.89 15.57 -5.79
N GLU A 347 1.69 14.51 -5.79
CA GLU A 347 2.49 14.10 -6.94
C GLU A 347 1.82 12.94 -7.70
N LEU A 348 1.91 12.97 -9.02
CA LEU A 348 1.70 11.78 -9.84
C LEU A 348 2.94 10.90 -9.79
N VAL A 349 2.82 9.75 -9.11
CA VAL A 349 3.88 8.76 -9.03
C VAL A 349 3.76 7.74 -10.15
N ARG A 350 4.86 7.53 -10.86
CA ARG A 350 4.94 6.63 -12.02
C ARG A 350 6.16 5.73 -11.97
N HIS A 351 6.14 4.72 -12.85
CA HIS A 351 7.22 3.78 -13.03
C HIS A 351 8.55 4.44 -13.44
N ASP A 352 8.51 5.69 -13.93
CA ASP A 352 9.63 6.46 -14.48
C ASP A 352 9.83 7.81 -13.78
N GLY A 353 9.17 8.08 -12.65
CA GLY A 353 9.34 9.36 -11.96
C GLY A 353 8.27 9.69 -10.95
N VAL A 354 8.59 10.69 -10.14
CA VAL A 354 7.66 11.49 -9.37
C VAL A 354 7.43 12.81 -10.12
N TYR A 355 6.17 13.23 -10.25
CA TYR A 355 5.77 14.37 -11.07
C TYR A 355 4.85 15.30 -10.30
N GLU A 356 5.27 16.56 -10.16
CA GLU A 356 4.49 17.64 -9.58
C GLU A 356 3.55 18.26 -10.63
N TRP A 357 2.33 18.60 -10.24
CA TRP A 357 1.41 19.34 -11.10
C TRP A 357 1.70 20.84 -11.04
N ALA A 358 2.32 21.39 -12.09
CA ALA A 358 2.74 22.79 -12.10
C ALA A 358 2.47 23.47 -13.44
N GLY A 359 1.78 24.61 -13.40
CA GLY A 359 1.51 25.41 -14.61
C GLY A 359 0.58 24.74 -15.62
N GLY A 360 -0.25 23.79 -15.17
CA GLY A 360 -1.21 23.07 -16.00
C GLY A 360 -0.62 21.86 -16.74
N ASP A 361 0.53 21.34 -16.30
CA ASP A 361 1.08 20.07 -16.79
C ASP A 361 1.94 19.38 -15.72
N TRP A 362 2.29 18.12 -15.97
CA TRP A 362 3.17 17.33 -15.11
C TRP A 362 4.63 17.69 -15.33
N THR A 363 5.31 18.14 -14.28
CA THR A 363 6.75 18.38 -14.27
C THR A 363 7.43 17.30 -13.43
N ARG A 364 8.32 16.52 -14.06
CA ARG A 364 9.10 15.52 -13.31
C ARG A 364 10.04 16.21 -12.35
N GLU A 365 10.06 15.76 -11.11
CA GLU A 365 10.96 16.31 -10.12
C GLU A 365 12.43 16.06 -10.47
N ALA A 366 13.27 17.02 -10.07
CA ALA A 366 14.71 16.95 -10.29
C ALA A 366 15.41 15.98 -9.31
N THR A 367 14.73 15.61 -8.22
CA THR A 367 15.17 14.63 -7.22
C THR A 367 15.25 13.22 -7.80
N TRP A 368 14.42 12.90 -8.81
CA TRP A 368 14.48 11.64 -9.52
C TRP A 368 15.76 11.53 -10.37
N ALA A 369 16.72 10.75 -9.87
CA ALA A 369 18.05 10.61 -10.46
C ALA A 369 18.63 9.19 -10.22
N PRO A 370 17.97 8.14 -10.75
CA PRO A 370 18.37 6.75 -10.47
C PRO A 370 19.75 6.44 -11.03
N SER A 371 20.56 5.75 -10.24
CA SER A 371 21.87 5.23 -10.65
C SER A 371 21.78 4.22 -11.81
N ASN A 372 20.64 3.51 -11.93
CA ASN A 372 20.33 2.58 -13.01
C ASN A 372 18.98 2.89 -13.68
N ALA A 373 18.91 3.98 -14.44
CA ALA A 373 17.70 4.38 -15.18
C ALA A 373 17.13 3.29 -16.10
N ALA A 374 17.98 2.43 -16.68
CA ALA A 374 17.54 1.39 -17.61
C ALA A 374 16.63 0.34 -16.96
N GLU A 375 16.80 0.09 -15.66
CA GLU A 375 15.93 -0.79 -14.87
C GLU A 375 14.87 0.02 -14.11
N ALA A 376 15.28 1.11 -13.46
CA ALA A 376 14.42 1.93 -12.60
C ALA A 376 13.23 2.52 -13.38
N GLU A 377 13.40 2.85 -14.65
CA GLU A 377 12.36 3.47 -15.48
C GLU A 377 11.58 2.47 -16.35
N ARG A 378 11.76 1.15 -16.14
CA ARG A 378 10.98 0.13 -16.88
C ARG A 378 9.50 0.32 -16.60
N VAL A 379 8.72 0.42 -17.69
CA VAL A 379 7.27 0.59 -17.62
C VAL A 379 6.62 -0.49 -16.74
N GLY A 380 5.65 -0.11 -15.92
CA GLY A 380 4.96 -1.03 -15.03
C GLY A 380 3.83 -0.37 -14.28
N HIS A 381 3.03 -1.19 -13.61
CA HIS A 381 2.04 -0.70 -12.66
C HIS A 381 2.71 -0.28 -11.36
N VAL A 382 2.16 0.74 -10.71
CA VAL A 382 2.76 1.41 -9.55
C VAL A 382 1.84 1.28 -8.34
N ALA A 383 2.44 1.20 -7.16
CA ALA A 383 1.81 1.50 -5.88
C ALA A 383 2.85 2.23 -5.00
N VAL A 384 2.38 2.98 -4.00
CA VAL A 384 3.24 3.71 -3.06
C VAL A 384 2.83 3.44 -1.63
N ALA A 385 3.82 3.33 -0.75
CA ALA A 385 3.66 3.29 0.70
C ALA A 385 5.02 3.46 1.36
N ASP A 386 5.05 3.89 2.62
CA ASP A 386 6.21 3.72 3.49
C ASP A 386 6.43 2.22 3.75
N LEU A 387 7.49 1.67 3.16
CA LEU A 387 7.92 0.27 3.24
C LEU A 387 9.13 0.09 4.18
N GLY A 388 9.40 1.11 5.00
CA GLY A 388 10.49 1.15 5.96
C GLY A 388 11.58 2.15 5.58
N ASP A 389 12.42 2.49 6.54
CA ASP A 389 13.46 3.47 6.29
C ASP A 389 14.56 2.86 5.43
N PHE A 390 15.13 3.65 4.52
CA PHE A 390 16.29 3.34 3.69
C PHE A 390 17.62 4.13 3.95
N PRO A 391 18.16 4.35 5.20
CA PRO A 391 19.32 5.23 5.43
C PRO A 391 20.53 5.02 4.52
N GLY A 392 20.99 6.12 3.95
CA GLY A 392 22.14 6.18 3.04
C GLY A 392 21.79 5.96 1.57
N VAL A 393 20.55 5.56 1.25
CA VAL A 393 20.04 5.51 -0.12
C VAL A 393 19.53 6.90 -0.51
N ALA A 394 19.77 7.32 -1.75
CA ALA A 394 19.27 8.61 -2.22
C ALA A 394 17.74 8.61 -2.31
N GLY A 395 17.10 9.72 -1.94
CA GLY A 395 15.63 9.86 -1.97
C GLY A 395 14.89 9.18 -0.82
N ASP A 396 15.63 8.59 0.12
CA ASP A 396 15.09 8.05 1.35
C ASP A 396 15.19 9.05 2.52
N ALA A 397 14.17 9.04 3.36
CA ALA A 397 14.17 9.62 4.69
C ALA A 397 13.12 8.92 5.56
N PRO A 398 13.22 8.96 6.90
CA PRO A 398 12.25 8.29 7.75
C PRO A 398 10.81 8.73 7.49
N GLY A 399 9.94 7.75 7.22
CA GLY A 399 8.54 7.96 6.88
C GLY A 399 8.26 8.42 5.45
N ASN A 400 9.27 8.51 4.58
CA ASN A 400 9.04 8.70 3.15
C ASN A 400 8.38 7.46 2.55
N ALA A 401 7.63 7.67 1.47
CA ALA A 401 7.09 6.55 0.72
C ALA A 401 8.11 5.95 -0.25
N GLU A 402 8.07 4.63 -0.41
CA GLU A 402 8.69 3.90 -1.50
C GLU A 402 7.68 3.62 -2.62
N ILE A 403 8.23 3.37 -3.80
CA ILE A 403 7.52 3.13 -5.05
C ILE A 403 7.70 1.66 -5.44
N VAL A 404 6.61 0.90 -5.36
CA VAL A 404 6.54 -0.48 -5.88
C VAL A 404 6.19 -0.44 -7.35
N VAL A 405 6.98 -1.13 -8.18
CA VAL A 405 6.68 -1.28 -9.61
C VAL A 405 6.67 -2.73 -10.05
N ALA A 406 5.53 -3.19 -10.59
CA ALA A 406 5.39 -4.47 -11.26
C ALA A 406 5.52 -4.28 -12.78
N SER A 407 6.57 -4.85 -13.38
CA SER A 407 6.98 -4.62 -14.77
C SER A 407 7.13 -5.92 -15.57
N ALA A 408 6.34 -6.04 -16.63
CA ALA A 408 6.64 -6.91 -17.77
C ALA A 408 7.97 -6.52 -18.47
N PRO A 409 8.59 -7.42 -19.25
CA PRO A 409 9.85 -7.12 -19.98
C PRO A 409 9.76 -5.94 -20.96
N SER A 410 8.58 -5.66 -21.49
CA SER A 410 8.29 -4.53 -22.37
C SER A 410 6.79 -4.19 -22.38
N GLU A 411 6.43 -3.00 -22.87
CA GLU A 411 5.03 -2.52 -22.91
C GLU A 411 4.09 -3.39 -23.74
N THR A 412 4.61 -4.22 -24.63
CA THR A 412 3.82 -5.09 -25.53
C THR A 412 4.07 -6.57 -25.27
N SER A 413 4.62 -6.90 -24.09
CA SER A 413 4.93 -8.28 -23.73
C SER A 413 3.71 -9.20 -23.86
N PRO A 414 3.87 -10.44 -24.37
CA PRO A 414 2.79 -11.41 -24.42
C PRO A 414 2.44 -11.90 -23.02
N ALA A 415 1.22 -12.42 -22.82
CA ALA A 415 0.76 -12.95 -21.52
C ALA A 415 1.64 -14.07 -20.93
N THR A 416 2.49 -14.70 -21.75
CA THR A 416 3.44 -15.74 -21.34
C THR A 416 4.80 -15.21 -20.90
N ALA A 417 5.05 -13.90 -20.98
CA ALA A 417 6.29 -13.32 -20.50
C ALA A 417 6.33 -13.31 -18.97
N THR A 418 7.53 -13.38 -18.40
CA THR A 418 7.78 -13.26 -16.96
C THR A 418 7.97 -11.78 -16.61
N GLY A 419 7.06 -11.24 -15.81
CA GLY A 419 7.23 -9.93 -15.19
C GLY A 419 8.13 -9.99 -13.97
N SER A 420 8.50 -8.82 -13.46
CA SER A 420 9.32 -8.64 -12.27
C SER A 420 8.75 -7.55 -11.38
N VAL A 421 9.11 -7.55 -10.10
CA VAL A 421 8.77 -6.50 -9.14
C VAL A 421 10.02 -5.83 -8.61
N ARG A 422 9.98 -4.51 -8.39
CA ARG A 422 11.02 -3.73 -7.71
C ARG A 422 10.40 -2.74 -6.74
N VAL A 423 11.16 -2.34 -5.73
CA VAL A 423 10.86 -1.21 -4.84
C VAL A 423 11.93 -0.16 -5.01
N MET A 424 11.52 1.10 -5.09
CA MET A 424 12.42 2.24 -5.29
C MET A 424 12.12 3.36 -4.31
N THR A 425 13.14 4.13 -3.95
CA THR A 425 12.95 5.43 -3.27
C THR A 425 12.35 6.47 -4.21
N LEU A 426 12.00 7.65 -3.69
CA LEU A 426 11.53 8.79 -4.49
C LEU A 426 12.61 9.34 -5.45
N ALA A 427 13.89 9.04 -5.24
CA ALA A 427 14.95 9.37 -6.20
C ALA A 427 15.11 8.31 -7.32
N GLY A 428 14.35 7.21 -7.26
CA GLY A 428 14.40 6.10 -8.21
C GLY A 428 15.49 5.06 -7.90
N GLU A 429 16.14 5.11 -6.73
CA GLU A 429 17.11 4.08 -6.35
C GLU A 429 16.39 2.79 -5.97
N ILE A 430 16.79 1.67 -6.58
CA ILE A 430 16.18 0.36 -6.32
C ILE A 430 16.72 -0.18 -4.99
N VAL A 431 15.81 -0.43 -4.05
CA VAL A 431 16.13 -0.94 -2.70
C VAL A 431 15.69 -2.38 -2.48
N PHE A 432 14.83 -2.90 -3.35
CA PHE A 432 14.40 -4.30 -3.34
C PHE A 432 14.15 -4.78 -4.78
N GLY A 433 14.69 -5.95 -5.13
CA GLY A 433 14.59 -6.51 -6.48
C GLY A 433 15.56 -5.87 -7.49
N PRO A 434 15.29 -5.98 -8.80
CA PRO A 434 14.09 -6.58 -9.37
C PRO A 434 14.05 -8.11 -9.17
N TYR A 435 12.92 -8.63 -8.69
CA TYR A 435 12.66 -10.06 -8.57
C TYR A 435 11.67 -10.51 -9.63
N ASP A 436 12.00 -11.59 -10.34
CA ASP A 436 11.08 -12.22 -11.27
C ASP A 436 9.87 -12.79 -10.53
N LEU A 437 8.69 -12.66 -11.12
CA LEU A 437 7.47 -13.26 -10.57
C LEU A 437 7.59 -14.79 -10.59
N PRO A 438 7.31 -15.45 -9.46
CA PRO A 438 7.40 -16.90 -9.39
C PRO A 438 6.25 -17.56 -10.16
N ASN A 439 6.45 -18.83 -10.53
CA ASN A 439 5.46 -19.65 -11.22
C ASN A 439 5.48 -21.09 -10.70
N GLU A 440 4.33 -21.76 -10.84
CA GLU A 440 4.29 -23.21 -10.70
C GLU A 440 5.13 -23.90 -11.80
N PRO A 441 5.76 -25.07 -11.51
CA PRO A 441 6.48 -25.83 -12.51
C PRO A 441 5.62 -26.14 -13.75
N GLY A 442 6.05 -25.67 -14.92
CA GLY A 442 5.33 -25.87 -16.19
C GLY A 442 4.26 -24.82 -16.51
N GLU A 443 3.98 -23.90 -15.59
CA GLU A 443 3.06 -22.79 -15.79
C GLU A 443 3.80 -21.49 -16.14
N VAL A 444 3.07 -20.49 -16.64
CA VAL A 444 3.63 -19.16 -16.91
C VAL A 444 3.58 -18.29 -15.65
N ALA A 445 4.66 -17.52 -15.42
CA ALA A 445 4.71 -16.51 -14.35
C ALA A 445 3.74 -15.34 -14.59
N GLY A 446 3.46 -15.05 -15.87
CA GLY A 446 2.67 -13.89 -16.24
C GLY A 446 3.43 -12.58 -16.09
N ARG A 447 2.80 -11.51 -16.57
CA ARG A 447 3.42 -10.20 -16.75
C ARG A 447 3.40 -9.29 -15.52
N GLY A 448 2.73 -9.72 -14.45
CA GLY A 448 2.36 -8.87 -13.33
C GLY A 448 1.04 -8.10 -13.57
N GLY A 449 0.54 -7.49 -12.52
CA GLY A 449 -0.59 -6.55 -12.52
C GLY A 449 -0.34 -5.43 -11.50
N PRO A 450 -1.32 -4.55 -11.25
CA PRO A 450 -1.24 -3.53 -10.20
C PRO A 450 -0.81 -4.12 -8.85
N PRO A 451 0.25 -3.60 -8.21
CA PRO A 451 0.64 -4.05 -6.88
C PRO A 451 -0.42 -3.68 -5.83
N THR A 452 -0.50 -4.47 -4.77
CA THR A 452 -1.27 -4.18 -3.54
C THR A 452 -0.28 -4.14 -2.39
N ILE A 453 -0.41 -3.19 -1.46
CA ILE A 453 0.48 -3.07 -0.31
C ILE A 453 -0.35 -3.21 0.96
N GLY A 454 0.17 -3.93 1.96
CA GLY A 454 -0.49 -4.12 3.24
C GLY A 454 0.38 -4.92 4.21
N ASP A 455 0.03 -4.85 5.48
CA ASP A 455 0.57 -5.71 6.54
C ASP A 455 -0.12 -7.08 6.44
N PHE A 456 0.47 -8.01 5.70
CA PHE A 456 -0.13 -9.30 5.38
C PHE A 456 0.12 -10.35 6.45
N ASP A 457 1.20 -10.22 7.23
CA ASP A 457 1.54 -11.17 8.29
C ASP A 457 1.33 -10.65 9.72
N GLY A 458 1.04 -9.35 9.88
CA GLY A 458 0.61 -8.73 11.12
C GLY A 458 1.76 -8.24 12.01
N ASP A 459 2.97 -8.06 11.46
CA ASP A 459 4.14 -7.61 12.20
C ASP A 459 4.24 -6.07 12.33
N GLY A 460 3.31 -5.34 11.70
CA GLY A 460 3.25 -3.88 11.70
C GLY A 460 4.07 -3.20 10.60
N ARG A 461 4.73 -3.98 9.74
CA ARG A 461 5.37 -3.52 8.51
C ARG A 461 4.44 -3.82 7.34
N ARG A 462 4.83 -3.34 6.16
CA ARG A 462 4.01 -3.46 4.96
C ARG A 462 4.76 -4.30 3.94
N GLU A 463 4.11 -5.34 3.47
CA GLU A 463 4.57 -6.16 2.37
C GLU A 463 3.87 -5.70 1.09
N LEU A 464 4.36 -6.20 -0.04
CA LEU A 464 3.74 -5.94 -1.34
C LEU A 464 3.29 -7.24 -1.97
N ALA A 465 2.15 -7.19 -2.65
CA ALA A 465 1.56 -8.32 -3.33
C ALA A 465 1.30 -8.02 -4.81
N VAL A 466 1.64 -8.98 -5.67
CA VAL A 466 1.48 -8.84 -7.12
C VAL A 466 0.83 -10.10 -7.69
N ALA A 467 -0.19 -9.90 -8.52
CA ALA A 467 -0.80 -10.97 -9.28
C ALA A 467 0.12 -11.44 -10.42
N GLY A 468 0.44 -12.73 -10.42
CA GLY A 468 1.07 -13.45 -11.52
C GLY A 468 0.05 -14.28 -12.31
N GLY A 469 0.54 -15.03 -13.30
CA GLY A 469 -0.26 -15.91 -14.16
C GLY A 469 -0.71 -17.19 -13.46
N SER A 470 0.08 -17.70 -12.51
CA SER A 470 -0.23 -18.94 -11.76
C SER A 470 -0.24 -18.77 -10.24
N ARG A 471 0.22 -17.63 -9.73
CA ARG A 471 0.28 -17.33 -8.29
C ARG A 471 -0.10 -15.89 -8.03
N TYR A 472 -0.68 -15.63 -6.87
CA TYR A 472 -0.67 -14.32 -6.25
C TYR A 472 0.48 -14.34 -5.23
N THR A 473 1.46 -13.45 -5.38
CA THR A 473 2.71 -13.52 -4.62
C THR A 473 2.79 -12.33 -3.69
N VAL A 474 3.01 -12.59 -2.40
CA VAL A 474 3.36 -11.58 -1.40
C VAL A 474 4.89 -11.60 -1.25
N PHE A 475 5.50 -10.42 -1.28
CA PHE A 475 6.92 -10.19 -1.09
C PHE A 475 7.11 -9.39 0.18
N ASP A 476 7.84 -9.98 1.10
CA ASP A 476 8.25 -9.40 2.36
C ASP A 476 9.68 -8.87 2.22
N LEU A 477 9.90 -7.61 2.60
CA LEU A 477 11.19 -6.93 2.49
C LEU A 477 12.16 -7.32 3.61
N ASP A 478 11.66 -7.96 4.66
CA ASP A 478 12.46 -8.47 5.75
C ASP A 478 12.98 -9.90 5.49
N CYS A 479 12.45 -10.55 4.46
CA CYS A 479 12.96 -11.83 3.96
C CYS A 479 14.25 -11.70 3.14
N ASP A 480 15.28 -12.43 3.57
CA ASP A 480 16.40 -12.78 2.71
C ASP A 480 15.99 -13.94 1.76
N LEU A 481 15.66 -13.58 0.52
CA LEU A 481 15.27 -14.51 -0.53
C LEU A 481 16.42 -15.43 -1.00
N ASP A 482 17.68 -15.02 -0.82
CA ASP A 482 18.86 -15.81 -1.20
C ASP A 482 19.27 -16.79 -0.09
N ALA A 483 19.01 -16.45 1.18
CA ALA A 483 19.27 -17.31 2.33
C ALA A 483 18.13 -18.31 2.64
N GLY A 484 16.97 -18.17 1.98
CA GLY A 484 15.84 -19.10 2.14
C GLY A 484 15.09 -18.92 3.46
N GLY A 485 14.79 -17.67 3.83
CA GLY A 485 14.06 -17.33 5.06
C GLY A 485 12.78 -18.17 5.30
N GLY A 486 12.59 -18.55 6.57
CA GLY A 486 11.40 -19.23 7.09
C GLY A 486 10.30 -18.24 7.51
N PRO A 487 9.22 -18.70 8.17
CA PRO A 487 7.98 -17.92 8.31
C PRO A 487 8.15 -16.58 9.07
N GLY A 488 7.68 -15.47 8.46
CA GLY A 488 7.61 -14.10 9.01
C GLY A 488 8.98 -13.46 9.17
N CYS A 489 9.72 -13.26 8.08
CA CYS A 489 11.17 -13.15 8.16
C CYS A 489 11.62 -11.91 8.96
N ALA A 490 12.10 -12.09 10.19
CA ALA A 490 12.67 -11.01 11.00
C ALA A 490 14.06 -10.58 10.48
N ARG A 491 14.18 -9.36 9.95
CA ARG A 491 15.48 -8.74 9.72
C ARG A 491 16.11 -8.37 11.08
N PRO A 492 17.36 -8.76 11.39
CA PRO A 492 18.06 -8.22 12.56
C PRO A 492 18.29 -6.72 12.36
N ASP A 493 17.94 -5.91 13.35
CA ASP A 493 18.24 -4.49 13.36
C ASP A 493 19.73 -4.24 13.03
N GLY A 494 19.99 -3.33 12.09
CA GLY A 494 21.35 -2.80 11.87
C GLY A 494 22.26 -3.60 10.93
N LEU A 495 21.76 -4.51 10.10
CA LEU A 495 22.52 -4.88 8.90
C LEU A 495 22.53 -3.69 7.92
N PRO A 496 23.67 -3.40 7.26
CA PRO A 496 23.67 -2.47 6.14
C PRO A 496 22.77 -3.02 5.04
N ARG A 497 22.07 -2.11 4.37
CA ARG A 497 21.45 -2.40 3.07
C ARG A 497 22.43 -2.82 2.01
#